data_AF-A0A538HK86-F1
#
_entry.id   AF-A0A538HK86-F1
#
_cell.length_a   1.000
_cell.length_b   1.000
_cell.length_c   1.000
_cell.angle_alpha   90.00
_cell.angle_beta   90.00
_cell.angle_gamma   90.00
#
_symmetry.space_group_name_H-M   'P 1'
#
loop_
_entity.id
_entity.type
_entity.pdbx_description
1 polymer ?
#
loop_
_entity_poly.entity_id
_entity_poly.type
_entity_poly.pdbx_seq_one_letter_code
_entity_poly.pdbx_strand_id
1 'polypeptide(L)'
;EMLGVIGSNGSGKTTLLKCLAKIIAPNYGAVTVHGKVSALLELGTGFQQELTGRENVFLAGSILGQSIAQLQARFGDIVAFSGLGDFIDYARLAFSVAINVDPEVLLIDEVLAVGDEEFQTKCYDRLYEFRRQGVPIVFVSHALDAVRNMCSKVAWLDKGELQMLGDPHDVVDAYLDRVRRDKQTDPGALRVLGERYGNRDIELTGVEFLDADGQAKSVFEPGERMTMRFRLDSKVQRDDVVLAFSVHLADGHGITGISTWTHGHLLQVDEGQSFVDYDIDSLPFWRNSYRVTAIVHDKASQVTFDCRQQEFGFNVMQGELGQGTGMVYLPGSWDLDGLRGVKE
;
A
#
# COMPACT_ATOMS: atom_id res chain seq x y z
N GLU A 1 -17.27 2.60 -15.02
CA GLU A 1 -16.48 3.61 -14.28
C GLU A 1 -16.26 3.10 -12.87
N MET A 2 -15.09 3.29 -12.26
CA MET A 2 -14.82 2.88 -10.87
C MET A 2 -14.46 4.11 -10.04
N LEU A 3 -15.30 4.42 -9.05
CA LEU A 3 -15.11 5.55 -8.14
C LEU A 3 -14.52 5.05 -6.83
N GLY A 4 -13.31 5.49 -6.51
CA GLY A 4 -12.71 5.28 -5.19
C GLY A 4 -13.30 6.24 -4.18
N VAL A 5 -13.56 5.80 -2.95
CA VAL A 5 -13.88 6.68 -1.82
C VAL A 5 -12.87 6.47 -0.71
N ILE A 6 -12.15 7.52 -0.35
CA ILE A 6 -11.11 7.51 0.68
C ILE A 6 -11.44 8.50 1.80
N GLY A 7 -10.80 8.30 2.95
CA GLY A 7 -10.98 9.16 4.12
C GLY A 7 -10.71 8.42 5.43
N SER A 8 -10.45 9.18 6.49
CA SER A 8 -10.20 8.67 7.84
C SER A 8 -11.40 7.89 8.40
N ASN A 9 -11.16 7.16 9.48
CA ASN A 9 -12.25 6.50 10.21
C ASN A 9 -13.27 7.55 10.68
N GLY A 10 -14.56 7.24 10.50
CA GLY A 10 -15.64 8.19 10.82
C GLY A 10 -15.84 9.32 9.81
N SER A 11 -15.17 9.32 8.65
CA SER A 11 -15.38 10.36 7.62
C SER A 11 -16.72 10.25 6.88
N GLY A 12 -17.46 9.15 7.06
CA GLY A 12 -18.78 8.94 6.45
C GLY A 12 -18.80 8.00 5.24
N LYS A 13 -17.70 7.29 4.92
CA LYS A 13 -17.61 6.35 3.77
C LYS A 13 -18.70 5.28 3.80
N THR A 14 -18.80 4.53 4.91
CA THR A 14 -19.83 3.49 5.10
C THR A 14 -21.24 4.07 5.08
N THR A 15 -21.45 5.27 5.64
CA THR A 15 -22.75 5.96 5.59
C THR A 15 -23.13 6.30 4.15
N LEU A 16 -22.20 6.82 3.35
CA LEU A 16 -22.40 7.09 1.93
C LEU A 16 -22.79 5.81 1.18
N LEU A 17 -22.05 4.72 1.38
CA LEU A 17 -22.38 3.43 0.79
C LEU A 17 -23.76 2.93 1.21
N LYS A 18 -24.13 3.06 2.50
CA LYS A 18 -25.47 2.66 3.01
C LYS A 18 -26.59 3.50 2.37
N CYS A 19 -26.36 4.79 2.11
CA CYS A 19 -27.28 5.63 1.35
C CYS A 19 -27.39 5.18 -0.12
N LEU A 20 -26.26 4.89 -0.79
CA LEU A 20 -26.24 4.38 -2.17
C LEU A 20 -26.94 3.01 -2.28
N ALA A 21 -26.77 2.16 -1.28
CA ALA A 21 -27.44 0.87 -1.16
C ALA A 21 -28.93 0.98 -0.78
N LYS A 22 -29.44 2.19 -0.49
CA LYS A 22 -30.80 2.45 0.00
C LYS A 22 -31.14 1.73 1.31
N ILE A 23 -30.12 1.41 2.11
CA ILE A 23 -30.28 0.83 3.46
C ILE A 23 -30.74 1.91 4.44
N ILE A 24 -30.21 3.13 4.27
CA ILE A 24 -30.62 4.32 5.04
C ILE A 24 -30.99 5.44 4.06
N ALA A 25 -31.94 6.29 4.46
CA ALA A 25 -32.31 7.48 3.70
C ALA A 25 -31.50 8.70 4.17
N PRO A 26 -31.06 9.58 3.26
CA PRO A 26 -30.44 10.84 3.66
C PRO A 26 -31.49 11.73 4.36
N ASN A 27 -31.06 12.48 5.38
CA ASN A 27 -31.95 13.44 6.05
C ASN A 27 -32.34 14.61 5.14
N TYR A 28 -31.46 14.99 4.21
CA TYR A 28 -31.65 16.08 3.26
C TYR A 28 -31.06 15.70 1.90
N GLY A 29 -31.62 16.27 0.82
CA GLY A 29 -31.22 15.91 -0.55
C GLY A 29 -31.84 14.60 -1.02
N ALA A 30 -31.32 14.04 -2.11
CA ALA A 30 -31.81 12.79 -2.68
C ALA A 30 -30.66 11.95 -3.24
N VAL A 31 -30.80 10.62 -3.17
CA VAL A 31 -29.89 9.66 -3.78
C VAL A 31 -30.69 8.86 -4.81
N THR A 32 -30.23 8.88 -6.06
CA THR A 32 -30.84 8.12 -7.15
C THR A 32 -29.81 7.16 -7.70
N VAL A 33 -30.17 5.88 -7.73
CA VAL A 33 -29.35 4.82 -8.32
C VAL A 33 -30.21 4.09 -9.34
N HIS A 34 -29.72 4.02 -10.57
CA HIS A 34 -30.36 3.32 -11.67
C HIS A 34 -29.76 1.93 -11.80
N GLY A 35 -30.61 0.93 -11.57
CA GLY A 35 -30.23 -0.47 -11.67
C GLY A 35 -30.13 -1.18 -10.32
N LYS A 36 -29.85 -2.47 -10.39
CA LYS A 36 -29.74 -3.35 -9.24
C LYS A 36 -28.39 -3.20 -8.53
N VAL A 37 -28.42 -2.71 -7.30
CA VAL A 37 -27.24 -2.54 -6.44
C VAL A 37 -26.91 -3.86 -5.74
N SER A 38 -25.66 -4.29 -5.86
CA SER A 38 -25.08 -5.32 -4.99
C SER A 38 -24.06 -4.65 -4.07
N ALA A 39 -24.26 -4.78 -2.77
CA ALA A 39 -23.44 -4.12 -1.77
C ALA A 39 -22.72 -5.13 -0.88
N LEU A 40 -21.39 -5.09 -0.92
CA LEU A 40 -20.48 -5.80 -0.05
C LEU A 40 -20.09 -4.88 1.11
N LEU A 41 -21.05 -4.63 2.01
CA LEU A 41 -20.90 -3.69 3.13
C LEU A 41 -20.64 -4.39 4.46
N GLU A 42 -21.31 -5.52 4.69
CA GLU A 42 -21.26 -6.24 5.96
C GLU A 42 -21.13 -7.72 5.62
N LEU A 43 -19.88 -8.20 5.50
CA LEU A 43 -19.61 -9.61 5.29
C LEU A 43 -20.34 -10.48 6.32
N GLY A 44 -21.02 -11.51 5.85
CA GLY A 44 -21.77 -12.43 6.71
C GLY A 44 -23.20 -11.99 7.04
N THR A 45 -23.67 -10.82 6.58
CA THR A 45 -25.09 -10.48 6.70
C THR A 45 -25.94 -11.47 5.90
N GLY A 46 -26.90 -12.09 6.58
CA GLY A 46 -27.78 -13.11 6.00
C GLY A 46 -27.28 -14.55 6.13
N PHE A 47 -26.12 -14.80 6.75
CA PHE A 47 -25.68 -16.15 7.08
C PHE A 47 -26.26 -16.61 8.43
N GLN A 48 -26.69 -17.86 8.49
CA GLN A 48 -27.20 -18.52 9.71
C GLN A 48 -26.29 -19.69 10.06
N GLN A 49 -25.88 -19.77 11.33
CA GLN A 49 -24.97 -20.83 11.80
C GLN A 49 -25.62 -22.21 11.81
N GLU A 50 -26.95 -22.25 11.88
CA GLU A 50 -27.76 -23.47 11.85
C GLU A 50 -27.91 -24.03 10.43
N LEU A 51 -27.56 -23.26 9.40
CA LEU A 51 -27.65 -23.66 8.00
C LEU A 51 -26.31 -24.17 7.48
N THR A 52 -26.36 -25.13 6.56
CA THR A 52 -25.18 -25.58 5.82
C THR A 52 -24.62 -24.47 4.93
N GLY A 53 -23.35 -24.60 4.51
CA GLY A 53 -22.75 -23.64 3.56
C GLY A 53 -23.56 -23.52 2.27
N ARG A 54 -24.14 -24.61 1.78
CA ARG A 54 -25.03 -24.60 0.62
C ARG A 54 -26.29 -23.77 0.86
N GLU A 55 -27.00 -24.03 1.96
CA GLU A 55 -28.22 -23.28 2.29
C GLU A 55 -27.93 -21.79 2.48
N ASN A 56 -26.80 -21.47 3.10
CA ASN A 56 -26.32 -20.11 3.24
C ASN A 56 -26.01 -19.43 1.88
N VAL A 57 -25.45 -20.14 0.91
CA VAL A 57 -25.27 -19.63 -0.46
C VAL A 57 -26.62 -19.27 -1.09
N PHE A 58 -27.62 -20.13 -0.97
CA PHE A 58 -28.95 -19.87 -1.52
C PHE A 58 -29.65 -18.71 -0.82
N LEU A 59 -29.54 -18.61 0.51
CA LEU A 59 -30.11 -17.53 1.31
C LEU A 59 -29.45 -16.18 0.96
N ALA A 60 -28.13 -16.09 1.04
CA ALA A 60 -27.37 -14.88 0.75
C ALA A 60 -27.58 -14.43 -0.70
N GLY A 61 -27.54 -15.36 -1.66
CA GLY A 61 -27.78 -15.06 -3.07
C GLY A 61 -29.20 -14.53 -3.34
N SER A 62 -30.20 -15.07 -2.64
CA SER A 62 -31.59 -14.61 -2.75
C SER A 62 -31.77 -13.21 -2.16
N ILE A 63 -31.09 -12.89 -1.05
CA ILE A 63 -31.05 -11.53 -0.47
C ILE A 63 -30.41 -10.55 -1.46
N LEU A 64 -29.38 -10.98 -2.20
CA LEU A 64 -28.78 -10.24 -3.31
C LEU A 64 -29.64 -10.27 -4.59
N GLY A 65 -30.88 -10.74 -4.49
CA GLY A 65 -31.92 -10.69 -5.53
C GLY A 65 -31.70 -11.67 -6.68
N GLN A 66 -30.94 -12.75 -6.49
CA GLN A 66 -30.83 -13.82 -7.47
C GLN A 66 -31.96 -14.82 -7.32
N SER A 67 -32.46 -15.34 -8.44
CA SER A 67 -33.39 -16.46 -8.43
C SER A 67 -32.68 -17.76 -8.03
N ILE A 68 -33.41 -18.70 -7.46
CA ILE A 68 -32.88 -20.03 -7.11
C ILE A 68 -32.27 -20.73 -8.34
N ALA A 69 -32.86 -20.57 -9.52
CA ALA A 69 -32.34 -21.16 -10.76
C ALA A 69 -30.96 -20.58 -11.15
N GLN A 70 -30.77 -19.26 -11.00
CA GLN A 70 -29.48 -18.61 -11.24
C GLN A 70 -28.42 -19.09 -10.24
N LEU A 71 -28.80 -19.21 -8.96
CA LEU A 71 -27.90 -19.69 -7.91
C LEU A 71 -27.53 -21.17 -8.10
N GLN A 72 -28.45 -22.01 -8.54
CA GLN A 72 -28.15 -23.41 -8.88
C GLN A 72 -27.15 -23.50 -10.03
N ALA A 73 -27.30 -22.69 -11.07
CA ALA A 73 -26.38 -22.68 -12.21
C ALA A 73 -24.96 -22.23 -11.82
N ARG A 74 -24.83 -21.31 -10.85
CA ARG A 74 -23.55 -20.73 -10.41
C ARG A 74 -22.96 -21.35 -9.16
N PHE A 75 -23.64 -22.33 -8.56
CA PHE A 75 -23.23 -22.91 -7.30
C PHE A 75 -21.81 -23.50 -7.37
N GLY A 76 -21.48 -24.16 -8.48
CA GLY A 76 -20.14 -24.70 -8.72
C GLY A 76 -19.06 -23.62 -8.71
N ASP A 77 -19.29 -22.52 -9.42
CA ASP A 77 -18.35 -21.40 -9.51
C ASP A 77 -18.16 -20.71 -8.16
N ILE A 78 -19.24 -20.53 -7.39
CA ILE A 78 -19.20 -19.97 -6.03
C ILE A 78 -18.32 -20.84 -5.12
N VAL A 79 -18.52 -22.16 -5.15
CA VAL A 79 -17.74 -23.10 -4.32
C VAL A 79 -16.27 -23.11 -4.76
N ALA A 80 -16.01 -23.17 -6.07
CA ALA A 80 -14.65 -23.17 -6.61
C ALA A 80 -13.89 -21.88 -6.26
N PHE A 81 -14.55 -20.72 -6.39
CA PHE A 81 -13.97 -19.42 -6.04
C PHE A 81 -13.66 -19.32 -4.54
N SER A 82 -14.54 -19.85 -3.70
CA SER A 82 -14.39 -19.78 -2.24
C SER A 82 -13.12 -20.49 -1.74
N GLY A 83 -12.67 -21.54 -2.43
CA GLY A 83 -11.50 -22.34 -2.05
C GLY A 83 -11.67 -23.07 -0.71
N LEU A 84 -12.91 -23.24 -0.25
CA LEU A 84 -13.22 -23.64 1.13
C LEU A 84 -13.04 -25.13 1.43
N GLY A 85 -13.00 -26.00 0.41
CA GLY A 85 -12.92 -27.45 0.63
C GLY A 85 -13.97 -27.93 1.64
N ASP A 86 -13.54 -28.58 2.73
CA ASP A 86 -14.39 -29.02 3.85
C ASP A 86 -14.55 -27.98 4.99
N PHE A 87 -13.85 -26.85 4.92
CA PHE A 87 -13.87 -25.81 5.96
C PHE A 87 -14.88 -24.70 5.64
N ILE A 88 -15.72 -24.33 6.59
CA ILE A 88 -16.66 -23.23 6.40
C ILE A 88 -16.05 -21.93 6.93
N ASP A 89 -15.58 -21.07 6.04
CA ASP A 89 -15.33 -19.64 6.32
C ASP A 89 -16.45 -18.82 5.66
N TYR A 90 -17.37 -18.36 6.51
CA TYR A 90 -18.55 -17.60 6.12
C TYR A 90 -18.23 -16.27 5.46
N ALA A 91 -17.08 -15.65 5.77
CA ALA A 91 -16.68 -14.37 5.17
C ALA A 91 -16.21 -14.58 3.73
N ARG A 92 -15.36 -15.59 3.49
CA ARG A 92 -14.97 -16.01 2.13
C ARG A 92 -16.18 -16.46 1.31
N LEU A 93 -17.10 -17.21 1.92
CA LEU A 93 -18.31 -17.68 1.24
C LEU A 93 -19.25 -16.52 0.88
N ALA A 94 -19.47 -15.57 1.78
CA ALA A 94 -20.27 -14.38 1.53
C ALA A 94 -19.71 -13.57 0.35
N PHE A 95 -18.40 -13.37 0.32
CA PHE A 95 -17.74 -12.70 -0.78
C PHE A 95 -17.87 -13.47 -2.10
N SER A 96 -17.66 -14.78 -2.05
CA SER A 96 -17.75 -15.67 -3.23
C SER A 96 -19.15 -15.65 -3.83
N VAL A 97 -20.20 -15.63 -3.02
CA VAL A 97 -21.57 -15.49 -3.50
C VAL A 97 -21.73 -14.14 -4.18
N ALA A 98 -21.40 -13.04 -3.50
CA ALA A 98 -21.62 -11.69 -3.98
C ALA A 98 -20.86 -11.35 -5.27
N ILE A 99 -19.63 -11.85 -5.43
CA ILE A 99 -18.79 -11.58 -6.60
C ILE A 99 -19.15 -12.47 -7.82
N ASN A 100 -19.91 -13.54 -7.58
CA ASN A 100 -20.49 -14.39 -8.63
C ASN A 100 -21.93 -14.00 -9.00
N VAL A 101 -22.46 -12.92 -8.43
CA VAL A 101 -23.69 -12.26 -8.90
C VAL A 101 -23.35 -11.42 -10.13
N ASP A 102 -24.34 -11.13 -10.99
CA ASP A 102 -24.24 -10.09 -12.03
C ASP A 102 -24.81 -8.77 -11.49
N PRO A 103 -23.99 -7.88 -10.91
CA PRO A 103 -24.44 -6.57 -10.45
C PRO A 103 -24.60 -5.60 -11.61
N GLU A 104 -25.61 -4.73 -11.53
CA GLU A 104 -25.68 -3.54 -12.38
C GLU A 104 -24.94 -2.36 -11.75
N VAL A 105 -24.81 -2.33 -10.42
CA VAL A 105 -23.95 -1.42 -9.66
C VAL A 105 -23.34 -2.19 -8.49
N LEU A 106 -22.02 -2.11 -8.32
CA LEU A 106 -21.30 -2.80 -7.24
C LEU A 106 -20.76 -1.80 -6.21
N LEU A 107 -21.08 -2.03 -4.94
CA LEU A 107 -20.57 -1.25 -3.80
C LEU A 107 -19.68 -2.14 -2.93
N ILE A 108 -18.49 -1.68 -2.57
CA ILE A 108 -17.51 -2.48 -1.82
C ILE A 108 -16.95 -1.64 -0.68
N ASP A 109 -16.99 -2.19 0.54
CA ASP A 109 -16.51 -1.51 1.75
C ASP A 109 -15.41 -2.28 2.49
N GLU A 110 -14.14 -2.03 2.15
CA GLU A 110 -12.97 -2.56 2.88
C GLU A 110 -12.93 -4.10 3.06
N VAL A 111 -13.75 -4.80 2.28
CA VAL A 111 -13.99 -6.24 2.38
C VAL A 111 -12.85 -7.08 1.78
N LEU A 112 -12.02 -6.48 0.93
CA LEU A 112 -10.98 -7.21 0.20
C LEU A 112 -9.81 -7.69 1.06
N ALA A 113 -9.73 -7.28 2.33
CA ALA A 113 -8.68 -7.74 3.26
C ALA A 113 -8.98 -9.12 3.88
N VAL A 114 -10.10 -9.76 3.52
CA VAL A 114 -10.48 -11.08 4.03
C VAL A 114 -9.88 -12.20 3.18
N GLY A 115 -9.30 -13.21 3.84
CA GLY A 115 -8.71 -14.38 3.20
C GLY A 115 -7.18 -14.29 3.05
N ASP A 116 -6.61 -15.33 2.45
CA ASP A 116 -5.19 -15.42 2.10
C ASP A 116 -4.86 -14.60 0.83
N GLU A 117 -3.57 -14.40 0.54
CA GLU A 117 -3.10 -13.64 -0.62
C GLU A 117 -3.62 -14.19 -1.96
N GLU A 118 -3.79 -15.51 -2.07
CA GLU A 118 -4.36 -16.16 -3.25
C GLU A 118 -5.83 -15.76 -3.44
N PHE A 119 -6.64 -15.76 -2.38
CA PHE A 119 -8.02 -15.31 -2.42
C PHE A 119 -8.13 -13.83 -2.72
N GLN A 120 -7.30 -12.98 -2.11
CA GLN A 120 -7.26 -11.54 -2.42
C GLN A 120 -6.96 -11.28 -3.90
N THR A 121 -6.00 -11.99 -4.48
CA THR A 121 -5.67 -11.91 -5.92
C THR A 121 -6.89 -12.26 -6.78
N LYS A 122 -7.58 -13.37 -6.47
CA LYS A 122 -8.83 -13.76 -7.15
C LYS A 122 -9.93 -12.68 -7.04
N CYS A 123 -10.02 -12.01 -5.89
CA CYS A 123 -10.97 -10.92 -5.70
C CYS A 123 -10.65 -9.73 -6.60
N TYR A 124 -9.38 -9.31 -6.66
CA TYR A 124 -8.95 -8.21 -7.52
C TYR A 124 -9.15 -8.52 -9.00
N ASP A 125 -8.80 -9.72 -9.46
CA ASP A 125 -9.01 -10.14 -10.86
C ASP A 125 -10.49 -10.02 -11.26
N ARG A 126 -11.38 -10.47 -10.37
CA ARG A 126 -12.81 -10.39 -10.62
C ARG A 126 -13.34 -8.95 -10.66
N LEU A 127 -12.78 -8.05 -9.85
CA LEU A 127 -13.08 -6.61 -9.94
C LEU A 127 -12.59 -6.00 -11.25
N TYR A 128 -11.43 -6.41 -11.75
CA TYR A 128 -10.96 -6.00 -13.07
C TYR A 128 -11.88 -6.48 -14.18
N GLU A 129 -12.42 -7.70 -14.09
CA GLU A 129 -13.40 -8.21 -15.04
C GLU A 129 -14.68 -7.36 -15.06
N PHE A 130 -15.26 -7.06 -13.90
CA PHE A 130 -16.45 -6.19 -13.81
C PHE A 130 -16.17 -4.79 -14.36
N ARG A 131 -15.00 -4.22 -14.07
CA ARG A 131 -14.57 -2.93 -14.63
C ARG A 131 -14.51 -2.99 -16.16
N ARG A 132 -13.94 -4.06 -16.74
CA ARG A 132 -13.87 -4.27 -18.20
C ARG A 132 -15.24 -4.45 -18.85
N GLN A 133 -16.17 -5.08 -18.13
CA GLN A 133 -17.57 -5.24 -18.56
C GLN A 133 -18.38 -3.93 -18.45
N GLY A 134 -17.79 -2.86 -17.90
CA GLY A 134 -18.44 -1.57 -17.78
C GLY A 134 -19.35 -1.42 -16.57
N VAL A 135 -19.32 -2.38 -15.64
CA VAL A 135 -20.08 -2.30 -14.38
C VAL A 135 -19.60 -1.07 -13.59
N PRO A 136 -20.50 -0.16 -13.18
CA PRO A 136 -20.20 0.91 -12.24
C PRO A 136 -19.84 0.34 -10.86
N ILE A 137 -18.68 0.74 -10.33
CA ILE A 137 -18.20 0.26 -9.02
C ILE A 137 -17.89 1.46 -8.12
N VAL A 138 -18.39 1.44 -6.89
CA VAL A 138 -17.94 2.32 -5.81
C VAL A 138 -17.08 1.50 -4.86
N PHE A 139 -15.81 1.88 -4.76
CA PHE A 139 -14.79 1.12 -4.05
C PHE A 139 -14.26 1.92 -2.88
N VAL A 140 -14.51 1.44 -1.67
CA VAL A 140 -14.00 2.03 -0.43
C VAL A 140 -12.89 1.17 0.09
N SER A 141 -11.71 1.76 0.24
CA SER A 141 -10.51 1.05 0.64
C SER A 141 -9.51 1.98 1.32
N HIS A 142 -8.81 1.43 2.32
CA HIS A 142 -7.64 2.04 2.91
C HIS A 142 -6.34 1.72 2.14
N ALA A 143 -6.37 0.76 1.20
CA ALA A 143 -5.24 0.45 0.33
C ALA A 143 -5.15 1.47 -0.82
N LEU A 144 -4.44 2.57 -0.57
CA LEU A 144 -4.37 3.72 -1.49
C LEU A 144 -3.76 3.37 -2.86
N ASP A 145 -2.83 2.42 -2.93
CA ASP A 145 -2.23 1.98 -4.19
C ASP A 145 -3.25 1.24 -5.08
N ALA A 146 -4.13 0.43 -4.49
CA ALA A 146 -5.23 -0.19 -5.23
C ALA A 146 -6.21 0.89 -5.74
N VAL A 147 -6.50 1.91 -4.93
CA VAL A 147 -7.34 3.04 -5.34
C VAL A 147 -6.72 3.80 -6.52
N ARG A 148 -5.42 4.12 -6.46
CA ARG A 148 -4.70 4.80 -7.57
C ARG A 148 -4.77 4.01 -8.87
N ASN A 149 -4.56 2.70 -8.82
CA ASN A 149 -4.44 1.86 -10.02
C ASN A 149 -5.79 1.42 -10.61
N MET A 150 -6.80 1.23 -9.76
CA MET A 150 -8.08 0.63 -10.18
C MET A 150 -9.16 1.68 -10.46
N CYS A 151 -9.17 2.79 -9.74
CA CYS A 151 -10.22 3.79 -9.86
C CYS A 151 -9.96 4.73 -11.04
N SER A 152 -11.04 5.19 -11.68
CA SER A 152 -10.98 6.24 -12.70
C SER A 152 -11.14 7.64 -12.10
N LYS A 153 -11.74 7.73 -10.90
CA LYS A 153 -11.86 8.94 -10.09
C LYS A 153 -11.83 8.56 -8.62
N VAL A 154 -11.44 9.51 -7.76
CA VAL A 154 -11.46 9.32 -6.31
C VAL A 154 -12.17 10.48 -5.64
N ALA A 155 -13.05 10.15 -4.70
CA ALA A 155 -13.71 11.06 -3.78
C ALA A 155 -13.05 10.96 -2.40
N TRP A 156 -12.52 12.07 -1.89
CA TRP A 156 -12.00 12.15 -0.54
C TRP A 156 -13.06 12.77 0.38
N LEU A 157 -13.49 12.00 1.38
CA LEU A 157 -14.38 12.43 2.45
C LEU A 157 -13.62 12.71 3.74
N ASP A 158 -13.96 13.81 4.42
CA ASP A 158 -13.53 14.12 5.78
C ASP A 158 -14.72 14.64 6.59
N LYS A 159 -14.95 14.05 7.78
CA LYS A 159 -16.06 14.40 8.70
C LYS A 159 -17.44 14.61 8.03
N GLY A 160 -17.78 13.81 7.02
CA GLY A 160 -19.06 13.87 6.31
C GLY A 160 -19.09 14.84 5.13
N GLU A 161 -18.00 15.54 4.84
CA GLU A 161 -17.89 16.50 3.75
C GLU A 161 -16.94 16.00 2.64
N LEU A 162 -17.31 16.26 1.39
CA LEU A 162 -16.48 15.99 0.22
C LEU A 162 -15.40 17.06 0.10
N GLN A 163 -14.16 16.69 0.37
CA GLN A 163 -13.01 17.60 0.32
C GLN A 163 -12.46 17.75 -1.09
N MET A 164 -12.38 16.64 -1.84
CA MET A 164 -11.85 16.63 -3.19
C MET A 164 -12.46 15.48 -4.01
N LEU A 165 -12.69 15.72 -5.29
CA LEU A 165 -13.13 14.72 -6.28
C LEU A 165 -12.38 14.96 -7.58
N GLY A 166 -11.68 13.95 -8.08
CA GLY A 166 -10.84 14.13 -9.27
C GLY A 166 -10.02 12.92 -9.62
N ASP A 167 -8.87 13.19 -10.25
CA ASP A 167 -7.89 12.17 -10.62
C ASP A 167 -7.42 11.39 -9.37
N PRO A 168 -7.28 10.05 -9.45
CA PRO A 168 -6.85 9.25 -8.31
C PRO A 168 -5.52 9.67 -7.70
N HIS A 169 -4.52 10.06 -8.50
CA HIS A 169 -3.22 10.44 -7.98
C HIS A 169 -3.32 11.75 -7.20
N ASP A 170 -3.90 12.78 -7.82
CA ASP A 170 -4.04 14.11 -7.21
C ASP A 170 -4.83 14.06 -5.89
N VAL A 171 -5.93 13.31 -5.86
CA VAL A 171 -6.81 13.21 -4.68
C VAL A 171 -6.15 12.42 -3.56
N VAL A 172 -5.46 11.32 -3.88
CA VAL A 172 -4.74 10.52 -2.89
C VAL A 172 -3.57 11.31 -2.29
N ASP A 173 -2.82 12.05 -3.11
CA ASP A 173 -1.73 12.91 -2.65
C ASP A 173 -2.25 14.01 -1.72
N ALA A 174 -3.32 14.70 -2.11
CA ALA A 174 -3.96 15.71 -1.28
C ALA A 174 -4.48 15.16 0.06
N TYR A 175 -5.06 13.95 0.05
CA TYR A 175 -5.49 13.25 1.27
C TYR A 175 -4.30 12.93 2.17
N LEU A 176 -3.23 12.35 1.63
CA LEU A 176 -2.02 12.03 2.39
C LEU A 176 -1.40 13.29 3.02
N ASP A 177 -1.33 14.38 2.27
CA ASP A 177 -0.85 15.67 2.77
C ASP A 177 -1.74 16.27 3.85
N ARG A 178 -3.05 16.07 3.78
CA ARG A 178 -3.97 16.46 4.87
C ARG A 178 -3.78 15.59 6.10
N VAL A 179 -3.71 14.26 5.97
CA VAL A 179 -3.49 13.36 7.10
C VAL A 179 -2.16 13.69 7.80
N ARG A 180 -1.13 14.04 7.03
CA ARG A 180 0.14 14.54 7.56
C ARG A 180 -0.03 15.85 8.34
N ARG A 181 -0.81 16.80 7.83
CA ARG A 181 -1.11 18.08 8.49
C ARG A 181 -2.01 17.95 9.72
N ASP A 182 -2.98 17.03 9.72
CA ASP A 182 -3.92 16.87 10.84
C ASP A 182 -3.28 16.17 12.03
N LYS A 183 -2.35 15.24 11.76
CA LYS A 183 -1.42 14.74 12.76
C LYS A 183 -0.55 15.86 13.35
N GLN A 184 -0.42 17.02 12.68
CA GLN A 184 0.26 18.21 13.19
C GLN A 184 -0.64 19.18 13.99
N THR A 185 -1.93 18.88 14.22
CA THR A 185 -2.86 19.77 14.95
C THR A 185 -3.41 19.22 16.26
N ASP A 186 -2.94 18.04 16.72
CA ASP A 186 -3.14 17.58 18.09
C ASP A 186 -1.93 17.97 18.95
N PRO A 187 -2.03 19.00 19.83
CA PRO A 187 -0.91 19.46 20.65
C PRO A 187 -0.43 18.43 21.67
N GLY A 188 -1.10 17.26 21.78
CA GLY A 188 -0.71 16.13 22.62
C GLY A 188 -0.28 14.87 21.87
N ALA A 189 -0.36 14.81 20.53
CA ALA A 189 -0.05 13.60 19.75
C ALA A 189 0.85 13.84 18.51
N LEU A 190 1.47 15.03 18.39
CA LEU A 190 2.66 15.21 17.57
C LEU A 190 3.89 14.63 18.28
N ARG A 191 4.41 13.56 17.71
CA ARG A 191 5.85 13.48 17.52
C ARG A 191 6.13 13.46 16.01
N VAL A 192 6.48 14.66 15.53
CA VAL A 192 7.47 15.02 14.50
C VAL A 192 7.79 13.97 13.39
N LEU A 193 7.50 14.31 12.12
CA LEU A 193 8.35 13.90 10.99
C LEU A 193 9.77 14.39 11.29
N GLY A 194 10.71 13.46 11.56
CA GLY A 194 11.97 13.73 12.26
C GLY A 194 12.01 13.17 13.69
N GLU A 195 11.21 12.15 13.99
CA GLU A 195 11.27 11.45 15.26
C GLU A 195 12.60 10.70 15.40
N ARG A 196 13.37 11.15 16.38
CA ARG A 196 14.49 10.41 16.92
C ARG A 196 14.06 9.67 18.19
N TYR A 197 14.13 8.34 18.19
CA TYR A 197 13.78 7.52 19.36
C TYR A 197 14.75 6.35 19.56
N GLY A 198 14.74 5.77 20.74
CA GLY A 198 15.71 4.76 21.17
C GLY A 198 16.42 5.19 22.46
N ASN A 199 17.10 4.26 23.11
CA ASN A 199 17.75 4.51 24.39
C ASN A 199 19.11 5.25 24.28
N ARG A 200 19.67 5.33 23.07
CA ARG A 200 20.96 5.96 22.72
C ARG A 200 22.17 5.33 23.41
N ASP A 201 22.11 4.04 23.69
CA ASP A 201 23.30 3.27 24.07
C ASP A 201 24.24 3.12 22.86
N ILE A 202 23.68 2.97 21.66
CA ILE A 202 24.36 3.09 20.38
C ILE A 202 23.67 4.20 19.59
N GLU A 203 24.33 5.34 19.44
CA GLU A 203 23.77 6.55 18.84
C GLU A 203 24.20 6.70 17.38
N LEU A 204 23.23 6.91 16.49
CA LEU A 204 23.49 7.23 15.09
C LEU A 204 23.77 8.73 14.97
N THR A 205 25.04 9.10 14.88
CA THR A 205 25.47 10.51 14.85
C THR A 205 25.24 11.18 13.50
N GLY A 206 25.25 10.43 12.40
CA GLY A 206 24.89 10.95 11.09
C GLY A 206 24.98 9.93 9.96
N VAL A 207 24.51 10.32 8.78
CA VAL A 207 24.69 9.60 7.51
C VAL A 207 25.32 10.54 6.50
N GLU A 208 26.45 10.13 5.95
CA GLU A 208 27.15 10.83 4.87
C GLU A 208 26.95 10.07 3.56
N PHE A 209 26.80 10.82 2.47
CA PHE A 209 26.71 10.26 1.12
C PHE A 209 28.02 10.61 0.40
N LEU A 210 28.71 9.59 -0.11
CA LEU A 210 30.03 9.73 -0.71
C LEU A 210 29.98 9.30 -2.18
N ASP A 211 30.78 9.97 -3.02
CA ASP A 211 31.02 9.57 -4.41
C ASP A 211 32.09 8.46 -4.52
N ALA A 212 32.43 8.10 -5.76
CA ALA A 212 33.42 7.06 -6.07
C ALA A 212 34.85 7.39 -5.56
N ASP A 213 35.15 8.68 -5.36
CA ASP A 213 36.44 9.16 -4.83
C ASP A 213 36.40 9.33 -3.30
N GLY A 214 35.29 8.95 -2.66
CA GLY A 214 35.08 9.05 -1.22
C GLY A 214 34.80 10.48 -0.74
N GLN A 215 34.47 11.41 -1.64
CA GLN A 215 34.14 12.79 -1.30
C GLN A 215 32.65 12.92 -0.98
N ALA A 216 32.33 13.75 0.03
CA ALA A 216 30.94 14.00 0.41
C ALA A 216 30.19 14.69 -0.73
N LYS A 217 29.10 14.08 -1.17
CA LYS A 217 28.29 14.51 -2.31
C LYS A 217 26.81 14.33 -1.98
N SER A 218 25.99 15.33 -2.29
CA SER A 218 24.55 15.33 -1.99
C SER A 218 23.64 15.33 -3.22
N VAL A 219 24.23 15.37 -4.41
CA VAL A 219 23.53 15.39 -5.70
C VAL A 219 24.19 14.39 -6.62
N PHE A 220 23.49 13.35 -7.05
CA PHE A 220 23.99 12.24 -7.85
C PHE A 220 23.27 12.16 -9.20
N GLU A 221 23.82 11.38 -10.12
CA GLU A 221 23.16 10.98 -11.36
C GLU A 221 22.65 9.52 -11.28
N PRO A 222 21.61 9.14 -12.05
CA PRO A 222 21.20 7.74 -12.17
C PRO A 222 22.36 6.85 -12.63
N GLY A 223 22.55 5.73 -11.94
CA GLY A 223 23.65 4.80 -12.22
C GLY A 223 25.02 5.22 -11.67
N GLU A 224 25.14 6.40 -11.05
CA GLU A 224 26.37 6.79 -10.38
C GLU A 224 26.65 5.89 -9.16
N ARG A 225 27.93 5.66 -8.84
CA ARG A 225 28.32 4.96 -7.61
C ARG A 225 28.11 5.87 -6.40
N MET A 226 27.51 5.32 -5.34
CA MET A 226 27.28 6.03 -4.07
C MET A 226 27.62 5.14 -2.88
N THR A 227 28.28 5.68 -1.86
CA THR A 227 28.44 5.02 -0.56
C THR A 227 27.63 5.78 0.50
N MET A 228 26.79 5.08 1.26
CA MET A 228 26.13 5.61 2.45
C MET A 228 26.92 5.21 3.69
N ARG A 229 27.53 6.20 4.35
CA ARG A 229 28.31 6.01 5.58
C ARG A 229 27.48 6.38 6.80
N PHE A 230 27.16 5.39 7.62
CA PHE A 230 26.44 5.55 8.88
C PHE A 230 27.44 5.67 10.02
N ARG A 231 27.47 6.81 10.70
CA ARG A 231 28.37 7.06 11.83
C ARG A 231 27.69 6.73 13.15
N LEU A 232 28.36 5.96 14.00
CA LEU A 232 27.85 5.49 15.28
C LEU A 232 28.75 6.00 16.42
N ASP A 233 28.14 6.30 17.57
CA ASP A 233 28.82 6.56 18.83
C ASP A 233 28.22 5.65 19.91
N SER A 234 29.00 4.71 20.41
CA SER A 234 28.52 3.66 21.31
C SER A 234 29.02 3.85 22.73
N LYS A 235 28.12 3.69 23.70
CA LYS A 235 28.40 3.68 25.15
C LYS A 235 28.48 2.27 25.72
N VAL A 236 28.23 1.26 24.90
CA VAL A 236 28.19 -0.15 25.29
C VAL A 236 28.91 -1.01 24.27
N GLN A 237 29.40 -2.17 24.70
CA GLN A 237 29.87 -3.21 23.79
C GLN A 237 28.76 -4.23 23.54
N ARG A 238 28.48 -4.52 22.26
CA ARG A 238 27.41 -5.44 21.81
C ARG A 238 27.87 -6.20 20.56
N ASP A 239 27.52 -7.48 20.46
CA ASP A 239 27.81 -8.34 19.29
C ASP A 239 26.55 -8.74 18.51
N ASP A 240 25.39 -8.20 18.91
CA ASP A 240 24.06 -8.52 18.39
C ASP A 240 23.38 -7.33 17.69
N VAL A 241 24.15 -6.41 17.13
CA VAL A 241 23.63 -5.16 16.58
C VAL A 241 23.24 -5.29 15.11
N VAL A 242 22.10 -4.71 14.75
CA VAL A 242 21.59 -4.60 13.38
C VAL A 242 21.44 -3.13 13.03
N LEU A 243 22.05 -2.72 11.92
CA LEU A 243 21.82 -1.43 11.29
C LEU A 243 20.87 -1.65 10.11
N ALA A 244 19.75 -0.93 10.11
CA ALA A 244 18.78 -0.91 9.04
C ALA A 244 18.60 0.51 8.52
N PHE A 245 18.31 0.65 7.23
CA PHE A 245 17.91 1.92 6.64
C PHE A 245 16.80 1.71 5.62
N SER A 246 16.03 2.77 5.39
CA SER A 246 15.07 2.83 4.30
C SER A 246 15.17 4.15 3.56
N VAL A 247 15.01 4.07 2.24
CA VAL A 247 14.99 5.22 1.34
C VAL A 247 13.54 5.56 1.03
N HIS A 248 13.21 6.84 1.13
CA HIS A 248 11.89 7.40 0.91
C HIS A 248 11.99 8.50 -0.13
N LEU A 249 10.90 8.74 -0.85
CA LEU A 249 10.71 10.01 -1.55
C LEU A 249 10.57 11.16 -0.55
N ALA A 250 10.75 12.41 -1.00
CA ALA A 250 10.58 13.59 -0.15
C ALA A 250 9.16 13.74 0.43
N ASP A 251 8.17 13.14 -0.22
CA ASP A 251 6.80 13.04 0.30
C ASP A 251 6.64 11.86 1.29
N GLY A 252 7.69 11.14 1.66
CA GLY A 252 7.67 10.07 2.64
C GLY A 252 7.22 8.69 2.12
N HIS A 253 6.85 8.53 0.85
CA HIS A 253 6.62 7.19 0.28
C HIS A 253 7.91 6.36 0.34
N GLY A 254 7.85 5.17 0.96
CA GLY A 254 8.99 4.26 1.03
C GLY A 254 9.29 3.62 -0.33
N ILE A 255 10.57 3.51 -0.65
CA ILE A 255 11.06 2.94 -1.93
C ILE A 255 11.70 1.58 -1.69
N THR A 256 12.62 1.52 -0.73
CA THR A 256 13.34 0.30 -0.37
C THR A 256 13.80 0.37 1.08
N GLY A 257 14.00 -0.80 1.69
CA GLY A 257 14.52 -0.94 3.04
C GLY A 257 15.49 -2.11 3.10
N ILE A 258 16.65 -1.90 3.70
CA ILE A 258 17.74 -2.87 3.77
C ILE A 258 18.33 -2.84 5.18
N SER A 259 18.80 -3.99 5.67
CA SER A 259 19.59 -4.06 6.89
C SER A 259 20.82 -4.93 6.74
N THR A 260 21.79 -4.75 7.62
CA THR A 260 22.94 -5.66 7.73
C THR A 260 22.49 -7.11 7.90
N TRP A 261 21.41 -7.34 8.65
CA TRP A 261 20.83 -8.67 8.85
C TRP A 261 20.24 -9.29 7.58
N THR A 262 19.56 -8.49 6.73
CA THR A 262 19.08 -8.99 5.42
C THR A 262 20.22 -9.43 4.48
N HIS A 263 21.44 -8.97 4.76
CA HIS A 263 22.67 -9.36 4.05
C HIS A 263 23.53 -10.35 4.85
N GLY A 264 22.99 -10.97 5.91
CA GLY A 264 23.68 -12.00 6.70
C GLY A 264 24.73 -11.48 7.67
N HIS A 265 24.76 -10.18 7.95
CA HIS A 265 25.73 -9.54 8.83
C HIS A 265 25.09 -9.10 10.15
N LEU A 266 25.67 -9.57 11.26
CA LEU A 266 25.42 -9.05 12.60
C LEU A 266 26.64 -8.23 13.01
N LEU A 267 26.41 -7.02 13.50
CA LEU A 267 27.48 -6.08 13.81
C LEU A 267 27.95 -6.29 15.25
N GLN A 268 29.27 -6.35 15.40
CA GLN A 268 29.93 -6.12 16.66
C GLN A 268 30.30 -4.64 16.76
N VAL A 269 29.78 -3.97 17.79
CA VAL A 269 30.02 -2.56 18.07
C VAL A 269 30.72 -2.47 19.41
N ASP A 270 31.94 -1.96 19.40
CA ASP A 270 32.70 -1.62 20.60
C ASP A 270 32.36 -0.20 21.08
N GLU A 271 32.74 0.13 22.31
CA GLU A 271 32.57 1.49 22.86
C GLU A 271 33.39 2.52 22.06
N GLY A 272 32.79 3.69 21.83
CA GLY A 272 33.38 4.80 21.08
C GLY A 272 32.82 4.99 19.68
N GLN A 273 33.55 5.76 18.87
CA GLN A 273 33.12 6.15 17.53
C GLN A 273 33.47 5.08 16.50
N SER A 274 32.50 4.75 15.65
CA SER A 274 32.66 3.81 14.54
C SER A 274 31.80 4.23 13.35
N PHE A 275 31.94 3.54 12.23
CA PHE A 275 31.07 3.74 11.07
C PHE A 275 30.83 2.42 10.32
N VAL A 276 29.74 2.39 9.57
CA VAL A 276 29.36 1.29 8.68
C VAL A 276 29.07 1.88 7.31
N ASP A 277 29.66 1.31 6.27
CA ASP A 277 29.43 1.73 4.89
C ASP A 277 28.49 0.76 4.18
N TYR A 278 27.58 1.31 3.38
CA TYR A 278 26.76 0.57 2.42
C TYR A 278 27.04 1.10 1.02
N ASP A 279 27.66 0.27 0.18
CA ASP A 279 28.05 0.61 -1.19
C ASP A 279 26.94 0.29 -2.20
N ILE A 280 26.67 1.25 -3.08
CA ILE A 280 25.76 1.12 -4.21
C ILE A 280 26.57 1.36 -5.49
N ASP A 281 26.86 0.29 -6.22
CA ASP A 281 27.69 0.35 -7.43
C ASP A 281 27.04 1.17 -8.57
N SER A 282 25.70 1.11 -8.67
CA SER A 282 24.92 1.83 -9.68
C SER A 282 23.61 2.30 -9.06
N LEU A 283 23.50 3.60 -8.77
CA LEU A 283 22.35 4.18 -8.08
C LEU A 283 21.04 3.92 -8.85
N PRO A 284 20.09 3.13 -8.30
CA PRO A 284 18.93 2.65 -9.03
C PRO A 284 17.74 3.63 -8.95
N PHE A 285 18.01 4.94 -8.88
CA PHE A 285 16.98 5.94 -8.65
C PHE A 285 16.92 6.96 -9.79
N TRP A 286 15.69 7.34 -10.18
CA TRP A 286 15.47 8.43 -11.13
C TRP A 286 15.55 9.80 -10.46
N ARG A 287 15.37 10.87 -11.23
CA ARG A 287 15.40 12.24 -10.72
C ARG A 287 14.35 12.44 -9.62
N ASN A 288 14.80 12.66 -8.38
CA ASN A 288 13.95 13.07 -7.26
C ASN A 288 14.81 13.54 -6.07
N SER A 289 14.14 14.02 -5.02
CA SER A 289 14.72 14.22 -3.70
C SER A 289 14.39 13.02 -2.81
N TYR A 290 15.43 12.44 -2.21
CA TYR A 290 15.33 11.23 -1.41
C TYR A 290 15.67 11.51 0.05
N ARG A 291 14.96 10.83 0.94
CA ARG A 291 15.17 10.87 2.39
C ARG A 291 15.54 9.49 2.91
N VAL A 292 16.42 9.43 3.89
CA VAL A 292 16.87 8.20 4.51
C VAL A 292 16.44 8.18 5.97
N THR A 293 15.74 7.10 6.33
CA THR A 293 15.54 6.69 7.72
C THR A 293 16.61 5.67 8.06
N ALA A 294 17.20 5.77 9.24
CA ALA A 294 18.21 4.83 9.71
C ALA A 294 17.93 4.42 11.15
N ILE A 295 18.08 3.13 11.43
CA ILE A 295 17.69 2.48 12.68
C ILE A 295 18.81 1.53 13.12
N VAL A 296 19.16 1.60 14.40
CA VAL A 296 20.07 0.66 15.06
C VAL A 296 19.29 -0.05 16.15
N HIS A 297 19.23 -1.38 16.08
CA HIS A 297 18.50 -2.22 17.03
C HIS A 297 19.25 -3.53 17.29
N ASP A 298 18.83 -4.27 18.31
CA ASP A 298 19.35 -5.61 18.56
C ASP A 298 18.74 -6.64 17.59
N LYS A 299 19.39 -7.80 17.44
CA LYS A 299 18.91 -8.88 16.57
C LYS A 299 17.46 -9.29 16.82
N ALA A 300 17.04 -9.31 18.09
CA ALA A 300 15.69 -9.70 18.48
C ALA A 300 14.64 -8.60 18.25
N SER A 301 15.07 -7.39 17.85
CA SER A 301 14.24 -6.19 17.72
C SER A 301 13.48 -5.85 19.01
N GLN A 302 14.02 -6.23 20.17
CA GLN A 302 13.47 -5.90 21.49
C GLN A 302 13.97 -4.55 21.98
N VAL A 303 15.17 -4.15 21.56
CA VAL A 303 15.81 -2.90 21.94
C VAL A 303 16.13 -2.11 20.68
N THR A 304 15.51 -0.95 20.53
CA THR A 304 15.97 0.07 19.58
C THR A 304 16.96 0.98 20.28
N PHE A 305 18.20 0.98 19.79
CA PHE A 305 19.25 1.85 20.32
C PHE A 305 19.05 3.28 19.84
N ASP A 306 18.87 3.48 18.54
CA ASP A 306 18.57 4.79 17.96
C ASP A 306 17.87 4.64 16.61
N CYS A 307 16.93 5.51 16.33
CA CYS A 307 16.20 5.59 15.08
C CYS A 307 16.11 7.05 14.71
N ARG A 308 16.49 7.42 13.48
CA ARG A 308 16.40 8.78 12.94
C ARG A 308 15.61 8.74 11.66
N GLN A 309 14.34 9.14 11.73
CA GLN A 309 13.40 9.01 10.61
C GLN A 309 13.52 10.15 9.60
N GLN A 310 13.76 9.80 8.34
CA GLN A 310 13.81 10.68 7.17
C GLN A 310 14.70 11.93 7.34
N GLU A 311 15.70 11.86 8.21
CA GLU A 311 16.49 13.01 8.60
C GLU A 311 17.60 13.34 7.58
N PHE A 312 18.15 12.32 6.94
CA PHE A 312 19.24 12.44 5.98
C PHE A 312 18.69 12.46 4.57
N GLY A 313 19.35 13.12 3.62
CA GLY A 313 18.85 13.17 2.26
C GLY A 313 19.90 13.47 1.21
N PHE A 314 19.62 13.00 0.00
CA PHE A 314 20.39 13.24 -1.21
C PHE A 314 19.42 13.49 -2.36
N ASN A 315 19.90 14.11 -3.43
CA ASN A 315 19.13 14.36 -4.65
C ASN A 315 19.70 13.55 -5.80
N VAL A 316 18.83 13.15 -6.71
CA VAL A 316 19.24 12.62 -8.01
C VAL A 316 18.77 13.58 -9.08
N MET A 317 19.69 14.00 -9.95
CA MET A 317 19.45 14.94 -11.04
C MET A 317 19.54 14.22 -12.38
N GLN A 318 19.01 14.85 -13.43
CA GLN A 318 19.06 14.28 -14.78
C GLN A 318 20.50 14.35 -15.33
N GLY A 319 21.08 13.20 -15.66
CA GLY A 319 22.36 13.10 -16.39
C GLY A 319 22.20 13.31 -17.91
N GLU A 320 23.30 13.21 -18.66
CA GLU A 320 23.35 13.51 -20.11
C GLU A 320 22.55 12.53 -21.00
N LEU A 321 22.30 11.30 -20.53
CA LEU A 321 21.60 10.25 -21.30
C LEU A 321 20.11 10.17 -20.91
N GLY A 322 19.23 10.69 -21.78
CA GLY A 322 17.83 10.26 -22.02
C GLY A 322 16.81 10.17 -20.86
N GLN A 323 15.60 10.69 -21.08
CA GLN A 323 14.48 10.58 -20.13
C GLN A 323 13.98 9.13 -19.98
N GLY A 324 14.03 8.59 -18.76
CA GLY A 324 13.17 7.48 -18.33
C GLY A 324 12.04 7.98 -17.43
N THR A 325 11.01 7.16 -17.25
CA THR A 325 9.85 7.43 -16.38
C THR A 325 9.81 6.45 -15.21
N GLY A 326 9.36 6.91 -14.03
CA GLY A 326 9.14 6.07 -12.86
C GLY A 326 10.05 6.41 -11.68
N MET A 327 10.10 5.52 -10.68
CA MET A 327 10.87 5.72 -9.43
C MET A 327 12.24 5.03 -9.44
N VAL A 328 12.39 3.97 -10.25
CA VAL A 328 13.58 3.10 -10.28
C VAL A 328 14.29 3.23 -11.63
N TYR A 329 15.59 3.49 -11.58
CA TYR A 329 16.49 3.40 -12.73
C TYR A 329 16.94 1.96 -12.91
N LEU A 330 16.79 1.44 -14.13
CA LEU A 330 17.20 0.09 -14.50
C LEU A 330 18.50 0.16 -15.34
N PRO A 331 19.66 -0.17 -14.76
CA PRO A 331 20.91 -0.21 -15.52
C PRO A 331 20.86 -1.40 -16.49
N GLY A 332 20.62 -1.11 -17.76
CA GLY A 332 20.53 -2.12 -18.81
C GLY A 332 21.15 -1.63 -20.12
N SER A 333 21.49 -2.58 -20.99
CA SER A 333 21.96 -2.33 -22.35
C SER A 333 21.01 -2.98 -23.35
N TRP A 334 20.86 -2.34 -24.51
CA TRP A 334 20.11 -2.92 -25.63
C TRP A 334 21.06 -3.73 -26.50
N ASP A 335 20.80 -5.03 -26.63
CA ASP A 335 21.36 -5.83 -27.72
C ASP A 335 20.51 -5.61 -28.97
N LEU A 336 21.11 -4.95 -29.98
CA LEU A 336 20.47 -4.60 -31.24
C LEU A 336 20.95 -5.47 -32.40
N ASP A 337 21.78 -6.49 -32.15
CA ASP A 337 22.32 -7.34 -33.21
C ASP A 337 21.20 -8.12 -33.94
N GLY A 338 20.09 -8.41 -33.25
CA GLY A 338 18.88 -8.99 -33.85
C GLY A 338 18.20 -8.13 -34.92
N LEU A 339 18.48 -6.82 -35.00
CA LEU A 339 17.94 -5.94 -36.04
C LEU A 339 18.64 -6.11 -37.39
N ARG A 340 19.80 -6.77 -37.44
CA ARG A 340 20.59 -6.96 -38.68
C ARG A 340 20.18 -8.19 -39.50
N GLY A 341 19.08 -8.85 -39.11
CA GLY A 341 18.54 -10.03 -39.77
C GLY A 341 19.31 -11.29 -39.38
N VAL A 342 18.57 -12.28 -38.88
CA VAL A 342 19.11 -13.64 -38.67
C VAL A 342 19.51 -14.17 -40.05
N LYS A 343 20.81 -14.34 -40.31
CA LYS A 343 21.23 -15.22 -41.40
C LYS A 343 20.85 -16.63 -40.97
N GLU A 344 19.86 -17.21 -41.65
CA GLU A 344 19.52 -18.64 -41.56
C GLU A 344 20.75 -19.54 -41.73
#